data_AF-A0A9E4SGK5-F1
#
_entry.id   AF-A0A9E4SGK5-F1
#
_cell.length_a   1.000
_cell.length_b   1.000
_cell.length_c   1.000
_cell.angle_alpha   90.00
_cell.angle_beta   90.00
_cell.angle_gamma   90.00
#
_symmetry.space_group_name_H-M   'P 1'
#
loop_
_entity.id
_entity.type
_entity.pdbx_description
1 polymer ?
#
loop_
_entity_poly.entity_id
_entity_poly.type
_entity_poly.pdbx_seq_one_letter_code
_entity_poly.pdbx_strand_id
1 'polypeptide(L)' 'MPGEVRVRYAPSPTGLPHIGNIRTALFNWLFARHHGGKFIVRVEDTDQARLVAGSVEAILDG' A
#
# COMPACT_ATOMS: atom_id res chain seq x y z
N MET A 1 -1.27 27.40 -2.30
CA MET A 1 -2.31 26.56 -1.66
C MET A 1 -1.60 25.37 -1.02
N PRO A 2 -2.02 24.87 0.15
CA PRO A 2 -1.45 23.63 0.67
C PRO A 2 -1.68 22.54 -0.39
N GLY A 3 -0.63 21.79 -0.73
CA GLY A 3 -0.74 20.72 -1.72
C GLY A 3 -1.77 19.67 -1.29
N GLU A 4 -2.41 19.03 -2.26
CA GLU A 4 -3.32 17.90 -2.04
C GLU A 4 -2.66 16.84 -1.13
N VAL A 5 -3.39 16.38 -0.10
CA VAL A 5 -2.90 15.30 0.78
C VAL A 5 -2.69 14.03 -0.03
N ARG A 6 -1.47 13.49 -0.01
CA ARG A 6 -1.10 12.26 -0.72
C ARG A 6 -0.36 11.33 0.22
N VAL A 7 -0.90 10.13 0.40
CA VAL A 7 -0.31 9.07 1.22
C VAL A 7 -0.20 7.80 0.40
N ARG A 8 0.68 6.89 0.84
CA ARG A 8 0.90 5.62 0.15
C ARG A 8 0.88 4.43 1.09
N TYR A 9 0.45 3.30 0.55
CA TYR A 9 0.71 1.97 1.09
C TYR A 9 1.73 1.31 0.16
N ALA A 10 2.89 0.93 0.69
CA ALA A 10 4.00 0.43 -0.10
C ALA A 10 4.48 -0.96 0.35
N PRO A 11 3.71 -2.02 0.05
CA PRO A 11 4.11 -3.38 0.37
C PRO A 11 5.17 -3.92 -0.57
N SER A 12 6.09 -4.71 -0.03
CA SER A 12 6.99 -5.53 -0.83
C SER A 12 6.25 -6.80 -1.30
N PRO A 13 6.44 -7.27 -2.55
CA PRO A 13 5.75 -8.43 -3.13
C PRO A 13 6.37 -9.76 -2.66
N THR A 14 6.49 -9.94 -1.34
CA THR A 14 7.18 -11.07 -0.69
C THR A 14 6.22 -12.05 -0.03
N GLY A 15 4.94 -12.02 -0.40
CA GLY A 15 3.86 -12.83 0.17
C GLY A 15 2.62 -12.02 0.54
N LEU A 16 1.75 -12.62 1.36
CA LEU A 16 0.49 -12.02 1.78
C LEU A 16 0.67 -10.87 2.78
N PRO A 17 -0.15 -9.80 2.69
CA PRO A 17 -0.20 -8.77 3.72
C PRO A 17 -0.56 -9.34 5.10
N HIS A 18 0.23 -9.02 6.12
CA HIS A 18 -0.08 -9.34 7.51
C HIS A 18 -0.86 -8.19 8.20
N ILE A 19 -1.40 -8.43 9.39
CA ILE A 19 -2.28 -7.49 10.10
C ILE A 19 -1.70 -6.07 10.28
N GLY A 20 -0.40 -5.97 10.61
CA GLY A 20 0.28 -4.68 10.77
C GLY A 20 0.35 -3.88 9.47
N ASN A 21 0.51 -4.57 8.35
CA ASN A 21 0.51 -3.99 7.02
C ASN A 21 -0.91 -3.50 6.66
N ILE A 22 -1.95 -4.33 6.88
CA ILE A 22 -3.36 -3.97 6.66
C ILE A 22 -3.74 -2.72 7.48
N ARG A 23 -3.33 -2.65 8.74
CA ARG A 23 -3.55 -1.46 9.60
C ARG A 23 -2.98 -0.18 8.98
N THR A 24 -1.80 -0.27 8.38
CA THR A 24 -1.14 0.88 7.74
C THR A 24 -1.88 1.33 6.49
N ALA A 25 -2.30 0.38 5.64
CA ALA A 25 -3.11 0.65 4.46
C ALA A 25 -4.44 1.32 4.85
N LEU A 26 -5.16 0.75 5.82
CA LEU A 26 -6.43 1.26 6.30
C LEU A 26 -6.31 2.67 6.88
N PHE A 27 -5.31 2.93 7.73
CA PHE A 27 -5.09 4.24 8.30
C PHE A 27 -4.82 5.30 7.23
N ASN A 28 -3.92 5.00 6.28
CA ASN A 28 -3.60 5.93 5.19
C ASN A 28 -4.81 6.17 4.29
N TRP A 29 -5.59 5.13 3.99
CA TRP A 29 -6.82 5.27 3.22
C TRP A 29 -7.84 6.18 3.93
N LEU A 30 -8.09 5.96 5.23
CA LEU A 30 -8.98 6.80 6.04
C LEU A 30 -8.47 8.24 6.14
N PHE A 31 -7.17 8.44 6.33
CA PHE A 31 -6.55 9.76 6.40
C PHE A 31 -6.70 10.54 5.10
N ALA A 32 -6.41 9.90 3.95
CA ALA A 32 -6.62 10.49 2.63
C ALA A 32 -8.10 10.84 2.41
N ARG A 33 -9.01 9.91 2.72
CA ARG A 33 -10.45 10.08 2.58
C ARG A 33 -10.96 11.26 3.42
N HIS A 34 -10.51 11.39 4.68
CA HIS A 34 -10.92 12.47 5.57
C HIS A 34 -10.52 13.86 5.04
N HIS A 35 -9.37 13.95 4.38
CA HIS A 35 -8.84 15.21 3.84
C HIS A 35 -9.16 15.43 2.36
N GLY A 36 -9.97 14.57 1.72
CA GLY A 36 -10.24 14.64 0.28
C GLY A 36 -9.00 14.42 -0.61
N GLY A 37 -7.98 13.74 -0.08
CA GLY A 37 -6.71 13.49 -0.74
C GLY A 37 -6.66 12.19 -1.56
N LYS A 38 -5.43 11.75 -1.87
CA LYS A 38 -5.15 10.53 -2.64
C LYS A 38 -4.47 9.47 -1.79
N PHE A 39 -4.98 8.25 -1.89
CA PHE A 39 -4.36 7.03 -1.40
C PHE A 39 -3.73 6.28 -2.58
N ILE A 40 -2.44 5.97 -2.48
CA ILE A 40 -1.68 5.34 -3.56
C ILE A 40 -1.18 3.97 -3.09
N VAL A 41 -1.49 2.91 -3.84
CA VAL A 41 -0.82 1.62 -3.67
C VAL A 41 0.43 1.63 -4.53
N ARG A 42 1.59 1.42 -3.91
CA ARG A 42 2.89 1.40 -4.60
C ARG A 42 3.67 0.16 -4.21
N VAL A 43 3.53 -0.89 -5.00
CA VAL A 43 4.32 -2.12 -4.81
C VAL A 43 5.81 -1.78 -4.81
N GLU A 44 6.53 -2.28 -3.82
CA GLU A 44 7.96 -2.05 -3.62
C GLU A 44 8.73 -3.31 -4.04
N ASP A 45 9.01 -3.40 -5.34
CA ASP A 45 9.59 -4.55 -6.04
C ASP A 45 11.11 -4.42 -6.27
N THR A 46 11.79 -3.54 -5.53
CA THR A 46 13.23 -3.31 -5.74
C THR A 46 14.10 -4.51 -5.39
N ASP A 47 13.62 -5.36 -4.48
CA ASP A 47 14.28 -6.60 -4.07
C ASP A 47 13.73 -7.81 -4.84
N GLN A 48 14.35 -8.09 -5.98
CA GLN A 48 13.97 -9.19 -6.87
C GLN A 48 14.22 -10.57 -6.25
N ALA A 49 15.15 -10.70 -5.30
CA ALA A 49 15.48 -12.00 -4.69
C ALA A 49 14.37 -12.52 -3.77
N ARG A 50 13.52 -11.61 -3.26
CA ARG A 50 12.40 -11.95 -2.38
C ARG A 50 11.03 -11.91 -3.09
N LEU A 51 11.01 -11.67 -4.39
CA LEU A 51 9.77 -11.66 -5.18
C LEU A 51 9.10 -13.04 -5.10
N VAL A 52 7.86 -13.07 -4.62
CA VAL A 52 7.03 -14.27 -4.61
C VAL A 52 5.94 -14.10 -5.68
N ALA A 53 5.92 -15.01 -6.66
CA ALA A 53 4.93 -15.01 -7.73
C ALA A 53 3.50 -15.04 -7.16
N GLY A 54 2.60 -14.22 -7.71
CA GLY A 54 1.22 -14.10 -7.21
C GLY A 54 1.05 -13.13 -6.03
N SER A 55 2.14 -12.57 -5.47
CA SER A 55 2.03 -11.67 -4.31
C SER A 55 1.45 -10.31 -4.67
N VAL A 56 1.69 -9.83 -5.88
CA VAL A 56 1.18 -8.53 -6.33
C VAL A 56 -0.34 -8.59 -6.45
N GLU A 57 -0.85 -9.65 -7.04
CA GLU A 57 -2.27 -9.95 -7.18
C GLU A 57 -2.90 -10.06 -5.78
N ALA A 58 -2.29 -10.84 -4.89
CA ALA A 58 -2.78 -10.97 -3.53
C ALA A 58 -2.76 -9.68 -2.70
N ILE A 59 -1.86 -8.74 -3.03
CA ILE A 59 -1.83 -7.39 -2.43
C ILE A 59 -2.98 -6.51 -2.95
N LEU A 60 -3.39 -6.69 -4.21
CA LEU A 60 -4.40 -5.85 -4.87
C LEU A 60 -5.84 -6.39 -4.71
N ASP A 61 -6.00 -7.70 -4.58
CA ASP A 61 -7.30 -8.37 -4.47
C ASP A 61 -7.85 -8.40 -3.03
N GLY A 62 -7.02 -8.05 -2.04
CA GLY A 62 -7.37 -8.06 -0.61
C GLY A 62 -8.12 -6.83 -0.10
#